data_AF-A0A9W5TSR8-F1
#
_entry.id   AF-A0A9W5TSR8-F1
#
_cell.length_a   1.000
_cell.length_b   1.000
_cell.length_c   1.000
_cell.angle_alpha   90.00
_cell.angle_beta   90.00
_cell.angle_gamma   90.00
#
_symmetry.space_group_name_H-M   'P 1'
#
loop_
_entity.id
_entity.type
_entity.pdbx_description
1 polymer ?
#
loop_
_entity_poly.entity_id
_entity_poly.type
_entity_poly.pdbx_seq_one_letter_code
_entity_poly.pdbx_strand_id
1 'polypeptide(L)'
;MSTGGLALVALAIAVGLVGIIVPILPGGLLVIAAIGVWAFVEGNAIAWVTFSVAAAVYLAAEVIKYTWPVKRMRQAQVRTSVLVAGALAGIVGFFVIPVIGLVIGFVAGVFLAEVVLRPDLPRAWASTVHALKGVALSVGVELAGALLATMAWVIGVVLTV
;
A
#
# COMPACT_ATOMS: atom_id res chain seq x y z
N MET A 1 3.59 20.03 20.57
CA MET A 1 2.15 19.94 20.18
C MET A 1 1.32 19.49 21.40
N SER A 2 0.03 19.81 21.50
CA SER A 2 -0.78 19.36 22.67
C SER A 2 -1.07 17.86 22.62
N THR A 3 -1.43 17.25 23.75
CA THR A 3 -1.81 15.81 23.83
C THR A 3 -2.94 15.47 22.87
N GLY A 4 -3.94 16.35 22.73
CA GLY A 4 -5.02 16.18 21.76
C GLY A 4 -4.54 16.21 20.31
N GLY A 5 -3.56 17.05 19.99
CA GLY A 5 -2.92 17.05 18.68
C GLY A 5 -2.20 15.74 18.40
N LEU A 6 -1.41 15.23 19.35
CA LEU A 6 -0.70 13.94 19.19
C LEU A 6 -1.68 12.78 18.97
N ALA A 7 -2.81 12.78 19.67
CA ALA A 7 -3.87 11.80 19.48
C ALA A 7 -4.47 11.86 18.06
N LEU A 8 -4.67 13.05 17.49
CA LEU A 8 -5.14 13.20 16.11
C LEU A 8 -4.12 12.66 15.09
N VAL A 9 -2.83 12.91 15.29
CA VAL A 9 -1.77 12.37 14.42
C VAL A 9 -1.72 10.85 14.53
N ALA A 10 -1.77 10.30 15.74
CA ALA A 10 -1.83 8.85 15.95
C ALA A 10 -3.05 8.22 15.28
N LEU A 11 -4.21 8.88 15.36
CA LEU A 11 -5.44 8.43 14.71
C LEU A 11 -5.30 8.47 13.19
N ALA A 12 -4.74 9.54 12.61
CA ALA A 12 -4.50 9.63 11.17
C ALA A 12 -3.53 8.55 10.68
N ILE A 13 -2.47 8.26 11.44
CA ILE A 13 -1.54 7.15 11.17
C ILE A 13 -2.29 5.82 11.22
N ALA A 14 -3.11 5.57 12.25
CA ALA A 14 -3.89 4.34 12.38
C ALA A 14 -4.86 4.14 11.19
N VAL A 15 -5.56 5.20 10.78
CA VAL A 15 -6.42 5.18 9.57
C VAL A 15 -5.59 4.91 8.32
N GLY A 16 -4.40 5.50 8.21
CA GLY A 16 -3.47 5.23 7.10
C GLY A 16 -3.04 3.76 7.05
N LEU A 17 -2.67 3.17 8.18
CA LEU A 17 -2.33 1.75 8.28
C LEU A 17 -3.50 0.84 7.88
N VAL A 18 -4.73 1.17 8.32
CA VAL A 18 -5.94 0.45 7.89
C VAL A 18 -6.18 0.61 6.39
N GLY A 19 -5.95 1.80 5.82
CA GLY A 19 -6.07 2.08 4.39
C GLY A 19 -5.08 1.31 3.51
N ILE A 20 -3.93 0.88 4.05
CA ILE A 20 -2.99 -0.01 3.34
C ILE A 20 -3.59 -1.42 3.22
N ILE A 21 -4.25 -1.91 4.27
CA ILE A 21 -4.85 -3.25 4.33
C ILE A 21 -6.16 -3.29 3.55
N VAL A 22 -6.99 -2.27 3.73
CA VAL A 22 -8.30 -2.11 3.11
C VAL A 22 -8.13 -1.08 2.00
N PRO A 23 -8.00 -1.49 0.73
CA PRO A 23 -7.55 -0.66 -0.39
C PRO A 23 -8.61 0.36 -0.82
N ILE A 24 -8.94 1.29 0.07
CA ILE A 24 -9.89 2.38 -0.11
C ILE A 24 -9.13 3.72 -0.12
N LEU A 25 -8.02 3.81 0.62
CA LEU A 25 -7.25 5.05 0.82
C LEU A 25 -5.76 4.84 0.51
N PRO A 26 -5.05 5.87 0.02
CA PRO A 26 -3.60 5.82 -0.14
C PRO A 26 -2.93 5.87 1.24
N GLY A 27 -2.93 4.73 1.93
CA GLY A 27 -2.63 4.65 3.35
C GLY A 27 -1.21 5.07 3.72
N GLY A 28 -0.19 4.65 2.94
CA GLY A 28 1.19 5.09 3.17
C GLY A 28 1.38 6.60 3.04
N LEU A 29 0.70 7.23 2.08
CA LEU A 29 0.66 8.69 1.91
C LEU A 29 0.02 9.38 3.11
N LEU A 30 -1.07 8.82 3.64
CA LEU A 30 -1.72 9.37 4.82
C LEU A 30 -0.82 9.30 6.07
N VAL A 31 -0.10 8.19 6.26
CA VAL A 31 0.87 8.03 7.35
C VAL A 31 1.97 9.08 7.25
N ILE A 32 2.63 9.21 6.08
CA ILE A 32 3.74 10.17 5.96
C ILE A 32 3.26 11.62 6.03
N ALA A 33 2.07 11.93 5.51
CA ALA A 33 1.47 13.26 5.64
C ALA A 33 1.17 13.61 7.10
N ALA A 34 0.63 12.66 7.89
CA ALA A 34 0.37 12.87 9.31
C ALA A 34 1.67 13.18 10.09
N ILE A 35 2.75 12.43 9.80
CA ILE A 35 4.08 12.68 10.38
C ILE A 35 4.62 14.06 9.93
N GLY A 36 4.42 14.43 8.67
CA GLY A 36 4.82 15.74 8.15
C GLY A 36 4.08 16.90 8.82
N VAL A 37 2.78 16.76 9.06
CA VAL A 37 1.99 17.74 9.82
C VAL A 37 2.53 17.87 11.24
N TRP A 38 2.80 16.74 11.93
CA TRP A 38 3.42 16.77 13.25
C TRP A 38 4.77 17.50 13.25
N ALA A 39 5.65 17.17 12.30
CA ALA A 39 6.97 17.78 12.20
C ALA A 39 6.91 19.29 11.93
N PHE A 40 5.99 19.71 11.07
CA PHE A 40 5.74 21.11 10.80
C PHE A 40 5.26 21.88 12.03
N VAL A 41 4.35 21.28 12.82
CA VAL A 41 3.80 21.91 14.02
C VAL A 41 4.80 21.97 15.17
N GLU A 42 5.63 20.93 15.37
CA GLU A 42 6.67 20.97 16.41
C GLU A 42 7.83 21.92 16.05
N GLY A 43 8.15 22.04 14.76
CA GLY A 43 9.11 23.02 14.23
C GLY A 43 10.57 22.87 14.67
N ASN A 44 10.89 21.88 15.50
CA ASN A 44 12.24 21.66 16.04
C ASN A 44 13.05 20.67 15.19
N ALA A 45 14.38 20.66 15.39
CA ALA A 45 15.30 19.84 14.61
C ALA A 45 15.02 18.34 14.72
N ILE A 46 14.63 17.84 15.90
CA ILE A 46 14.31 16.41 16.11
C ILE A 46 13.13 16.02 15.23
N ALA A 47 12.07 16.83 15.20
CA ALA A 47 10.86 16.55 14.45
C ALA A 47 11.12 16.50 12.93
N TRP A 48 11.94 17.43 12.41
CA TRP A 48 12.34 17.43 10.99
C TRP A 48 13.26 16.26 10.62
N VAL A 49 14.18 15.87 11.50
CA VAL A 49 15.02 14.67 11.31
C VAL A 49 14.13 13.41 11.29
N THR A 50 13.21 13.28 12.23
CA THR A 50 12.24 12.18 12.28
C THR A 50 11.42 12.10 11.00
N PHE A 51 10.88 13.22 10.51
CA PHE A 51 10.16 13.26 9.25
C PHE A 51 11.03 12.84 8.07
N SER A 52 12.28 13.32 8.01
CA SER A 52 13.22 12.97 6.94
C SER A 52 13.52 11.46 6.91
N VAL A 53 13.72 10.85 8.08
CA VAL A 53 13.91 9.39 8.22
C VAL A 53 12.64 8.64 7.78
N ALA A 54 11.47 9.05 8.27
CA ALA A 54 10.20 8.45 7.89
C ALA A 54 9.93 8.56 6.38
N ALA A 55 10.24 9.71 5.77
CA ALA A 55 10.08 9.95 4.35
C ALA A 55 11.04 9.10 3.52
N ALA A 56 12.30 8.99 3.94
CA ALA A 56 13.27 8.12 3.28
C ALA A 56 12.83 6.64 3.31
N VAL A 57 12.34 6.17 4.45
CA VAL A 57 11.79 4.81 4.61
C VAL A 57 10.57 4.60 3.71
N TYR A 58 9.64 5.56 3.69
CA TYR A 58 8.46 5.51 2.83
C TYR A 58 8.84 5.46 1.35
N LEU A 59 9.73 6.33 0.89
CA LEU A 59 10.20 6.34 -0.50
C LEU A 59 10.91 5.04 -0.86
N ALA A 60 11.73 4.49 0.03
CA ALA A 60 12.36 3.19 -0.17
C ALA A 60 11.32 2.06 -0.29
N ALA A 61 10.31 2.05 0.59
CA ALA A 61 9.21 1.10 0.52
C ALA A 61 8.44 1.22 -0.80
N GLU A 62 8.20 2.44 -1.28
CA GLU A 62 7.49 2.67 -2.53
C GLU A 62 8.28 2.18 -3.75
N VAL A 63 9.60 2.43 -3.77
CA VAL A 63 10.49 1.87 -4.80
C VAL A 63 10.47 0.34 -4.77
N ILE A 64 10.57 -0.28 -3.59
CA ILE A 64 10.56 -1.75 -3.45
C ILE A 64 9.21 -2.33 -3.87
N LYS A 65 8.12 -1.71 -3.43
CA LYS A 65 6.73 -2.07 -3.75
C LYS A 65 6.47 -2.05 -5.26
N TYR A 66 7.05 -1.11 -6.00
CA TYR A 66 6.88 -1.08 -7.45
C TYR A 66 7.87 -1.99 -8.21
N THR A 67 9.11 -2.11 -7.73
CA THR A 67 10.15 -2.86 -8.46
C THR A 67 10.07 -4.37 -8.24
N TRP A 68 9.81 -4.80 -7.00
CA TRP A 68 9.88 -6.22 -6.63
C TRP A 68 8.74 -7.05 -7.21
N PRO A 69 7.45 -6.68 -7.05
CA PRO A 69 6.34 -7.45 -7.61
C PRO A 69 6.43 -7.52 -9.14
N VAL A 70 6.78 -6.42 -9.81
CA VAL A 70 6.94 -6.38 -11.27
C VAL A 70 8.03 -7.36 -11.73
N LYS A 71 9.18 -7.39 -11.04
CA LYS A 71 10.27 -8.33 -11.34
C LYS A 71 9.81 -9.79 -11.14
N ARG A 72 9.09 -10.07 -10.05
CA ARG A 72 8.62 -11.43 -9.71
C ARG A 72 7.48 -11.91 -10.63
N MET A 73 6.61 -11.01 -11.07
CA MET A 73 5.53 -11.31 -12.02
C MET A 73 6.05 -11.55 -13.44
N ARG A 74 7.06 -10.78 -13.89
CA ARG A 74 7.77 -11.06 -15.14
C ARG A 74 8.41 -12.45 -15.14
N GLN A 75 9.00 -12.86 -14.01
CA GLN A 75 9.55 -14.21 -13.85
C GLN A 75 8.48 -15.30 -13.90
N ALA A 76 7.26 -15.01 -13.41
CA ALA A 76 6.12 -15.91 -13.45
C ALA A 76 5.37 -15.95 -14.80
N GLN A 77 5.89 -15.29 -15.85
CA GLN A 77 5.28 -15.22 -17.19
C GLN A 77 3.85 -14.64 -17.22
N VAL A 78 3.42 -13.94 -16.16
CA VAL A 78 2.12 -13.26 -16.13
C VAL A 78 2.24 -11.96 -16.93
N ARG A 79 1.40 -11.81 -17.96
CA ARG A 79 1.42 -10.64 -18.83
C ARG A 79 0.97 -9.40 -18.06
N THR A 80 1.70 -8.28 -18.21
CA THR A 80 1.31 -6.99 -17.61
C THR A 80 -0.10 -6.57 -18.03
N SER A 81 -0.51 -6.86 -19.27
CA SER A 81 -1.86 -6.58 -19.76
C SER A 81 -2.96 -7.28 -18.98
N VAL A 82 -2.71 -8.50 -18.49
CA VAL A 82 -3.66 -9.29 -17.67
C VAL A 82 -3.80 -8.65 -16.29
N LEU A 83 -2.71 -8.17 -15.72
CA LEU A 83 -2.73 -7.46 -14.44
C LEU A 83 -3.43 -6.11 -14.53
N VAL A 84 -3.21 -5.38 -15.63
CA VAL A 84 -3.92 -4.11 -15.89
C VAL A 84 -5.42 -4.37 -16.07
N ALA A 85 -5.80 -5.40 -16.82
CA ALA A 85 -7.20 -5.79 -16.96
C ALA A 85 -7.83 -6.17 -15.60
N GLY A 86 -7.12 -6.94 -14.78
CA GLY A 86 -7.48 -7.21 -13.39
C GLY A 86 -7.66 -5.95 -12.57
N ALA A 87 -6.70 -5.03 -12.58
CA ALA A 87 -6.76 -3.78 -11.82
C ALA A 87 -7.97 -2.94 -12.22
N LEU A 88 -8.23 -2.78 -13.53
CA LEU A 88 -9.39 -2.05 -14.04
C LEU A 88 -10.71 -2.73 -13.65
N ALA A 89 -10.78 -4.06 -13.75
CA ALA A 89 -11.95 -4.83 -13.32
C ALA A 89 -12.18 -4.73 -11.80
N GLY A 90 -11.11 -4.68 -11.00
CA GLY A 90 -11.16 -4.41 -9.56
C GLY A 90 -11.73 -3.03 -9.25
N ILE A 91 -11.29 -1.99 -9.97
CA ILE A 91 -11.84 -0.63 -9.82
C ILE A 91 -13.34 -0.63 -10.12
N VAL A 92 -13.77 -1.24 -11.23
CA VAL A 92 -15.20 -1.37 -11.56
C VAL A 92 -15.94 -2.14 -10.47
N GLY A 93 -15.40 -3.29 -10.04
CA GLY A 93 -15.98 -4.12 -9.00
C GLY A 93 -16.17 -3.38 -7.69
N PHE A 94 -15.22 -2.53 -7.28
CA PHE A 94 -15.34 -1.68 -6.09
C PHE A 94 -16.57 -0.77 -6.12
N PHE A 95 -16.88 -0.18 -7.28
CA PHE A 95 -18.07 0.67 -7.42
C PHE A 95 -19.37 -0.14 -7.40
N VAL A 96 -19.34 -1.41 -7.80
CA VAL A 96 -20.51 -2.31 -7.77
C VAL A 96 -20.74 -2.88 -6.37
N ILE A 97 -19.67 -3.34 -5.72
CA ILE A 97 -19.68 -3.91 -4.37
C ILE A 97 -18.59 -3.23 -3.56
N PRO A 98 -18.93 -2.23 -2.72
CA PRO A 98 -17.95 -1.50 -1.93
C PRO A 98 -17.06 -2.45 -1.11
N VAL A 99 -15.78 -2.11 -1.03
CA VAL A 99 -14.72 -2.86 -0.31
C VAL A 99 -14.36 -4.19 -0.94
N ILE A 100 -15.30 -5.13 -1.03
CA ILE A 100 -15.04 -6.52 -1.45
C ILE A 100 -14.92 -6.65 -2.97
N GLY A 101 -15.60 -5.78 -3.70
CA GLY A 101 -15.64 -5.78 -5.15
C GLY A 101 -14.28 -5.49 -5.79
N LEU A 102 -13.36 -4.83 -5.09
CA LEU A 102 -11.99 -4.63 -5.59
C LEU A 102 -11.25 -5.96 -5.72
N VAL A 103 -11.33 -6.81 -4.69
CA VAL A 103 -10.70 -8.14 -4.68
C VAL A 103 -11.39 -9.04 -5.69
N ILE A 104 -12.73 -9.09 -5.66
CA ILE A 104 -13.52 -9.94 -6.57
C ILE A 104 -13.27 -9.53 -8.03
N GLY A 105 -13.36 -8.23 -8.33
CA GLY A 105 -13.13 -7.69 -9.67
C GLY A 105 -11.70 -7.92 -10.15
N PHE A 106 -10.70 -7.77 -9.28
CA PHE A 106 -9.31 -8.06 -9.63
C PHE A 106 -9.11 -9.54 -9.99
N VAL A 107 -9.59 -10.44 -9.13
CA VAL A 107 -9.49 -11.90 -9.35
C VAL A 107 -10.19 -12.31 -10.63
N ALA A 108 -11.46 -11.87 -10.80
CA ALA A 108 -12.24 -12.18 -11.98
C ALA A 108 -11.60 -11.59 -13.25
N GLY A 109 -11.11 -10.35 -13.20
CA GLY A 109 -10.47 -9.69 -14.33
C GLY A 109 -9.18 -10.36 -14.77
N VAL A 110 -8.31 -10.76 -13.83
CA VAL A 110 -7.09 -11.52 -14.14
C VAL A 110 -7.44 -12.88 -14.74
N PHE A 111 -8.37 -13.61 -14.12
CA PHE A 111 -8.77 -14.94 -14.59
C PHE A 111 -9.39 -14.89 -15.99
N LEU A 112 -10.37 -14.01 -16.21
CA LEU A 112 -11.05 -13.85 -17.49
C LEU A 112 -10.10 -13.36 -18.58
N ALA A 113 -9.21 -12.41 -18.28
CA ALA A 113 -8.24 -11.92 -19.26
C ALA A 113 -7.27 -13.03 -19.70
N GLU A 114 -6.82 -13.89 -18.78
CA GLU A 114 -5.98 -15.03 -19.12
C GLU A 114 -6.76 -16.08 -19.94
N VAL A 115 -8.01 -16.41 -19.56
CA VAL A 115 -8.88 -17.35 -20.29
C VAL A 115 -9.16 -16.87 -21.73
N VAL A 116 -9.40 -15.56 -21.91
CA VAL A 116 -9.63 -14.96 -23.24
C VAL A 116 -8.36 -15.01 -24.09
N LEU A 117 -7.18 -14.81 -23.49
CA LEU A 117 -5.90 -14.91 -24.20
C LEU A 117 -5.52 -16.35 -24.53
N ARG A 118 -5.81 -17.29 -23.63
CA ARG A 118 -5.57 -18.73 -23.78
C ARG A 118 -6.67 -19.50 -23.04
N PRO A 119 -7.51 -20.27 -23.72
CA PRO A 119 -8.57 -21.06 -23.10
C PRO A 119 -8.02 -22.30 -22.38
N ASP A 120 -7.27 -22.07 -21.30
CA ASP A 120 -6.67 -23.07 -20.40
C ASP A 120 -6.95 -22.64 -18.96
N LEU A 121 -7.97 -23.26 -18.36
CA LEU A 121 -8.47 -22.94 -17.02
C LEU A 121 -7.42 -23.18 -15.91
N PRO A 122 -6.72 -24.34 -15.87
CA PRO A 122 -5.63 -24.55 -14.91
C PRO A 122 -4.56 -23.46 -14.97
N ARG A 123 -4.17 -23.03 -16.18
CA ARG A 123 -3.18 -21.96 -16.34
C ARG A 123 -3.72 -20.59 -15.90
N ALA A 124 -4.97 -20.28 -16.21
CA ALA A 124 -5.62 -19.05 -15.77
C ALA A 124 -5.71 -18.95 -14.25
N TRP A 125 -6.02 -20.07 -13.58
CA TRP A 125 -6.01 -20.13 -12.12
C TRP A 125 -4.60 -19.92 -11.55
N ALA A 126 -3.58 -20.57 -12.11
CA ALA A 126 -2.20 -20.36 -11.70
C ALA A 126 -1.74 -18.90 -11.86
N SER A 127 -2.07 -18.27 -12.99
CA SER A 127 -1.80 -16.84 -13.26
C SER A 127 -2.47 -15.94 -12.21
N THR A 128 -3.71 -16.23 -11.86
CA THR A 128 -4.49 -15.52 -10.82
C THR A 128 -3.85 -15.65 -9.44
N VAL A 129 -3.41 -16.84 -9.04
CA VAL A 129 -2.71 -17.07 -7.77
C VAL A 129 -1.38 -16.32 -7.73
N HIS A 130 -0.62 -16.31 -8.82
CA HIS A 130 0.61 -15.53 -8.92
C HIS A 130 0.35 -14.02 -8.83
N ALA A 131 -0.73 -13.54 -9.45
CA ALA A 131 -1.17 -12.16 -9.35
C ALA A 131 -1.51 -11.77 -7.92
N LEU A 132 -2.31 -12.59 -7.22
CA LEU A 132 -2.65 -12.40 -5.81
C LEU A 132 -1.41 -12.34 -4.92
N LYS A 133 -0.44 -13.25 -5.11
CA LYS A 133 0.82 -13.24 -4.35
C LYS A 133 1.63 -11.97 -4.59
N GLY A 134 1.62 -11.45 -5.82
CA GLY A 134 2.25 -10.17 -6.16
C GLY A 134 1.60 -9.00 -5.44
N VAL A 135 0.26 -8.95 -5.41
CA VAL A 135 -0.50 -7.92 -4.68
C VAL A 135 -0.24 -8.02 -3.18
N ALA A 136 -0.31 -9.21 -2.60
CA ALA A 136 -0.04 -9.43 -1.17
C ALA A 136 1.38 -9.00 -0.78
N LEU A 137 2.37 -9.28 -1.63
CA LEU A 137 3.74 -8.80 -1.42
C LEU A 137 3.82 -7.27 -1.47
N SER A 138 3.16 -6.64 -2.44
CA SER A 138 3.09 -5.17 -2.55
C SER A 138 2.50 -4.52 -1.30
N VAL A 139 1.36 -5.04 -0.82
CA VAL A 139 0.70 -4.56 0.41
C VAL A 139 1.60 -4.77 1.63
N GLY A 140 2.25 -5.93 1.74
CA GLY A 140 3.17 -6.23 2.83
C GLY A 140 4.37 -5.29 2.90
N VAL A 141 4.95 -4.93 1.75
CA VAL A 141 6.06 -3.97 1.68
C VAL A 141 5.61 -2.57 2.11
N GLU A 142 4.46 -2.11 1.62
CA GLU A 142 3.91 -0.80 2.01
C GLU A 142 3.61 -0.74 3.51
N LEU A 143 2.99 -1.79 4.05
CA LEU A 143 2.67 -1.87 5.47
C LEU A 143 3.95 -1.87 6.33
N ALA A 144 4.98 -2.63 5.93
CA ALA A 144 6.26 -2.64 6.63
C ALA A 144 6.92 -1.26 6.65
N GLY A 145 6.94 -0.56 5.50
CA GLY A 145 7.44 0.81 5.40
C GLY A 145 6.67 1.79 6.29
N ALA A 146 5.34 1.72 6.27
CA ALA A 146 4.49 2.57 7.09
C ALA A 146 4.64 2.30 8.59
N LEU A 147 4.83 1.04 9.00
CA LEU A 147 5.11 0.68 10.40
C LEU A 147 6.48 1.19 10.85
N LEU A 148 7.51 1.09 10.01
CA LEU A 148 8.84 1.65 10.30
C LEU A 148 8.78 3.18 10.43
N ALA A 149 8.06 3.86 9.53
CA ALA A 149 7.82 5.30 9.63
C ALA A 149 7.07 5.68 10.91
N THR A 150 6.07 4.89 11.29
CA THR A 150 5.31 5.06 12.54
C THR A 150 6.22 4.90 13.76
N MET A 151 7.11 3.89 13.78
CA MET A 151 8.07 3.72 14.86
C MET A 151 9.05 4.89 14.96
N ALA A 152 9.54 5.39 13.83
CA ALA A 152 10.39 6.59 13.81
C ALA A 152 9.66 7.80 14.41
N TRP A 153 8.37 7.99 14.07
CA TRP A 153 7.53 9.02 14.66
C TRP A 153 7.35 8.84 16.18
N VAL A 154 7.04 7.62 16.65
CA VAL A 154 6.91 7.35 18.10
C VAL A 154 8.20 7.71 18.86
N ILE A 155 9.36 7.33 18.32
CA ILE A 155 10.66 7.70 18.91
C ILE A 155 10.84 9.22 18.91
N GLY A 156 10.53 9.89 17.79
CA GLY A 156 10.58 11.34 17.68
C GLY A 156 9.71 12.04 18.73
N VAL A 157 8.47 11.59 18.91
CA VAL A 157 7.56 12.10 19.95
C VAL A 157 8.20 11.95 21.33
N VAL A 158 8.67 10.76 21.69
CA VAL A 158 9.29 10.52 23.01
C VAL A 158 10.51 11.42 23.26
N LEU A 159 11.28 11.74 22.22
CA LEU A 159 12.44 12.62 22.32
C LEU A 159 12.09 14.12 22.38
N THR A 160 10.86 14.49 22.01
CA THR A 160 10.38 15.88 22.00
C THR A 160 9.48 16.26 23.17
N VAL A 161 9.03 15.26 23.95
CA VAL A 161 8.16 15.44 25.14
C VAL A 161 9.00 15.78 26.36
#